data_AF-A0A7Y9I1T3-F1
#
_entry.id   AF-A0A7Y9I1T3-F1
#
_cell.length_a   1.000
_cell.length_b   1.000
_cell.length_c   1.000
_cell.angle_alpha   90.00
_cell.angle_beta   90.00
_cell.angle_gamma   90.00
#
_symmetry.space_group_name_H-M   'P 1'
#
loop_
_entity.id
_entity.type
_entity.pdbx_description
1 polymer ?
#
loop_
_entity_poly.entity_id
_entity_poly.type
_entity_poly.pdbx_seq_one_letter_code
_entity_poly.pdbx_strand_id
1 'polypeptide(L)'
;MGNSIGVLKDSIQNELLSSIFDLSQDYAEIGIDKLLDNAAFKEMPVVKTIVSLSKGALAIREIVVARKLIVFLQQFHKGLHSQSDVDKMIKNLVSDSGKRDRIIEQIIIMNERYIESKQSVVHANLLLAYLKSRLTWNELSDLLICLDALHPRSMDYLEQLEKQNFVFLPALSSSWVGSLIAVGLTLQKGPHKINELGRKLYYYGVKGDFNAVIPPIEATSMDRLTPSN
;
A
#
# COMPACT_ATOMS: atom_id res chain seq x y z
N MET A 1 -22.84 -16.79 -14.53
CA MET A 1 -21.53 -16.20 -14.18
C MET A 1 -21.63 -14.79 -13.58
N GLY A 2 -22.81 -14.16 -13.49
CA GLY A 2 -22.97 -12.77 -13.04
C GLY A 2 -23.21 -12.54 -11.54
N ASN A 3 -22.67 -13.35 -10.61
CA ASN A 3 -22.98 -13.17 -9.17
C ASN A 3 -21.77 -13.24 -8.21
N SER A 4 -20.55 -13.49 -8.71
CA SER A 4 -19.38 -13.70 -7.83
C SER A 4 -18.78 -12.39 -7.31
N ILE A 5 -18.62 -11.40 -8.18
CA ILE A 5 -18.05 -10.09 -7.81
C ILE A 5 -19.03 -9.28 -6.95
N GLY A 6 -20.34 -9.38 -7.22
CA GLY A 6 -21.38 -8.74 -6.42
C GLY A 6 -21.34 -9.18 -4.95
N VAL A 7 -21.26 -10.48 -4.70
CA VAL A 7 -21.21 -11.03 -3.34
C VAL A 7 -19.96 -10.57 -2.57
N LEU A 8 -18.80 -10.50 -3.23
CA LEU A 8 -17.59 -9.96 -2.59
C LEU A 8 -17.73 -8.46 -2.29
N LYS A 9 -18.30 -7.69 -3.22
CA LYS A 9 -18.58 -6.26 -2.98
C LYS A 9 -19.51 -6.07 -1.79
N ASP A 10 -20.59 -6.84 -1.71
CA ASP A 10 -21.56 -6.77 -0.62
C ASP A 10 -20.91 -7.14 0.72
N SER A 11 -20.05 -8.17 0.73
CA SER A 11 -19.27 -8.53 1.91
C SER A 11 -18.39 -7.36 2.35
N ILE A 12 -17.58 -6.79 1.46
CA ILE A 12 -16.69 -5.66 1.81
C ILE A 12 -17.51 -4.44 2.24
N GLN A 13 -18.64 -4.17 1.60
CA GLN A 13 -19.53 -3.07 1.98
C GLN A 13 -20.03 -3.23 3.42
N ASN A 14 -20.54 -4.41 3.76
CA ASN A 14 -21.06 -4.70 5.09
C ASN A 14 -19.95 -4.59 6.14
N GLU A 15 -18.76 -5.10 5.82
CA GLU A 15 -17.57 -5.02 6.66
C GLU A 15 -17.10 -3.56 6.85
N LEU A 16 -17.15 -2.71 5.83
CA LEU A 16 -16.84 -1.28 6.00
C LEU A 16 -17.82 -0.60 6.95
N LEU A 17 -19.09 -0.97 6.90
CA LEU A 17 -20.16 -0.36 7.69
C LEU A 17 -20.32 -0.95 9.09
N SER A 18 -19.78 -2.15 9.34
CA SER A 18 -19.88 -2.85 10.62
C SER A 18 -18.51 -3.28 11.11
N SER A 19 -18.13 -2.86 12.33
CA SER A 19 -16.87 -3.28 12.94
C SER A 19 -17.02 -4.71 13.47
N ILE A 20 -16.81 -5.70 12.61
CA ILE A 20 -16.86 -7.12 13.00
C ILE A 20 -15.47 -7.76 13.13
N PHE A 21 -14.40 -6.97 12.97
CA PHE A 21 -13.03 -7.42 13.18
C PHE A 21 -12.60 -7.33 14.64
N ASP A 22 -11.91 -8.38 15.11
CA ASP A 22 -11.12 -8.29 16.34
C ASP A 22 -9.92 -7.36 16.09
N LEU A 23 -10.02 -6.12 16.58
CA LEU A 23 -8.98 -5.12 16.40
C LEU A 23 -7.70 -5.43 17.21
N SER A 24 -7.76 -6.37 18.15
CA SER A 24 -6.62 -6.75 19.02
C SER A 24 -5.61 -7.67 18.33
N GLN A 25 -6.01 -8.44 17.31
CA GLN A 25 -5.11 -9.34 16.58
C GLN A 25 -4.41 -8.62 15.43
N ASP A 26 -3.09 -8.71 15.29
CA ASP A 26 -2.38 -8.15 14.13
C ASP A 26 -2.17 -9.17 13.01
N TYR A 27 -3.04 -9.15 12.01
CA TYR A 27 -2.96 -10.06 10.85
C TYR A 27 -1.86 -9.67 9.85
N ALA A 28 -1.25 -8.49 9.97
CA ALA A 28 -0.19 -8.05 9.06
C ALA A 28 1.13 -8.76 9.34
N GLU A 29 1.33 -9.34 10.52
CA GLU A 29 2.57 -10.04 10.91
C GLU A 29 2.44 -11.57 10.89
N ILE A 30 1.22 -12.10 10.83
CA ILE A 30 0.97 -13.54 10.86
C ILE A 30 1.43 -14.18 9.53
N GLY A 31 2.34 -15.16 9.64
CA GLY A 31 2.76 -15.98 8.49
C GLY A 31 1.61 -16.82 7.91
N ILE A 32 1.68 -17.13 6.61
CA ILE A 32 0.57 -17.78 5.87
C ILE A 32 0.13 -19.10 6.53
N ASP A 33 1.07 -19.94 6.98
CA ASP A 33 0.74 -21.23 7.60
C ASP A 33 -0.07 -21.04 8.90
N LYS A 34 0.38 -20.14 9.78
CA LYS A 34 -0.33 -19.82 11.02
C LYS A 34 -1.69 -19.15 10.75
N LEU A 35 -1.78 -18.35 9.68
CA LEU A 35 -3.02 -17.71 9.29
C LEU A 35 -4.05 -18.74 8.82
N LEU A 36 -3.61 -19.75 8.08
CA LEU A 36 -4.43 -20.88 7.65
C LEU A 36 -4.94 -21.71 8.81
N ASP A 37 -4.26 -21.73 9.95
CA ASP A 37 -4.71 -22.46 11.14
C ASP A 37 -5.54 -21.60 12.10
N ASN A 38 -5.63 -20.29 11.85
CA ASN A 38 -6.38 -19.36 12.70
C ASN A 38 -7.89 -19.52 12.47
N ALA A 39 -8.60 -20.01 13.49
CA ALA A 39 -10.05 -20.18 13.44
C ALA A 39 -10.80 -18.85 13.28
N ALA A 40 -10.37 -17.78 13.97
CA ALA A 40 -10.99 -16.47 13.87
C ALA A 40 -10.89 -15.92 12.43
N PHE A 41 -9.75 -16.11 11.76
CA PHE A 41 -9.57 -15.75 10.36
C PHE A 41 -10.59 -16.45 9.45
N LYS A 42 -10.76 -17.77 9.59
CA LYS A 42 -11.72 -18.54 8.77
C LYS A 42 -13.17 -18.16 9.00
N GLU A 43 -13.50 -17.67 10.18
CA GLU A 43 -14.86 -17.28 10.52
C GLU A 43 -15.29 -15.92 9.96
N MET A 44 -14.33 -15.10 9.51
CA MET A 44 -14.59 -13.77 8.95
C MET A 44 -15.43 -13.84 7.66
N PRO A 45 -16.51 -13.03 7.53
CA PRO A 45 -17.37 -13.01 6.35
C PRO A 45 -16.64 -12.78 5.03
N VAL A 46 -15.66 -11.87 4.99
CA VAL A 46 -14.83 -11.67 3.79
C VAL A 46 -14.09 -12.94 3.37
N VAL A 47 -13.59 -13.74 4.34
CA VAL A 47 -12.88 -14.99 4.08
C VAL A 47 -13.85 -16.06 3.59
N LYS A 48 -15.00 -16.23 4.26
CA LYS A 48 -16.05 -17.16 3.82
C LYS A 48 -16.53 -16.85 2.41
N THR A 49 -16.66 -15.56 2.09
CA THR A 49 -17.03 -15.11 0.76
C THR A 49 -15.98 -15.54 -0.26
N ILE A 50 -14.70 -15.26 -0.05
CA ILE A 50 -13.63 -15.68 -0.95
C ILE A 50 -13.61 -17.21 -1.10
N VAL A 51 -13.68 -17.99 0.00
CA VAL A 51 -13.74 -19.46 -0.02
C VAL A 51 -14.89 -19.97 -0.90
N SER A 52 -16.07 -19.35 -0.78
CA SER A 52 -17.25 -19.73 -1.57
C SER A 52 -17.04 -19.49 -3.07
N LEU A 53 -16.30 -18.44 -3.44
CA LEU A 53 -15.95 -18.13 -4.83
C LEU A 53 -14.90 -19.10 -5.38
N SER A 54 -14.01 -19.59 -4.52
CA SER A 54 -12.94 -20.55 -4.85
C SER A 54 -13.40 -22.00 -4.95
N LYS A 55 -14.72 -22.27 -4.92
CA LYS A 55 -15.33 -23.61 -4.94
C LYS A 55 -14.94 -24.50 -3.74
N GLY A 56 -14.69 -23.89 -2.57
CA GLY A 56 -14.54 -24.61 -1.30
C GLY A 56 -13.11 -24.95 -0.89
N ALA A 57 -12.10 -24.67 -1.73
CA ALA A 57 -10.69 -24.77 -1.35
C ALA A 57 -9.97 -23.47 -1.69
N LEU A 58 -9.24 -22.90 -0.72
CA LEU A 58 -8.45 -21.69 -0.95
C LEU A 58 -7.07 -22.03 -1.53
N ALA A 59 -6.77 -21.47 -2.69
CA ALA A 59 -5.42 -21.35 -3.19
C ALA A 59 -4.62 -20.32 -2.37
N ILE A 60 -3.29 -20.47 -2.37
CA ILE A 60 -2.36 -19.57 -1.67
C ILE A 60 -2.61 -18.10 -2.01
N ARG A 61 -2.87 -17.81 -3.29
CA ARG A 61 -3.19 -16.45 -3.75
C ARG A 61 -4.42 -15.88 -3.04
N GLU A 62 -5.48 -16.67 -2.90
CA GLU A 62 -6.75 -16.23 -2.32
C GLU A 62 -6.60 -15.98 -0.82
N ILE A 63 -5.78 -16.78 -0.13
CA ILE A 63 -5.41 -16.56 1.27
C ILE A 63 -4.66 -15.24 1.43
N VAL A 64 -3.70 -14.97 0.54
CA VAL A 64 -2.92 -13.73 0.54
C VAL A 64 -3.82 -12.51 0.27
N VAL A 65 -4.78 -12.61 -0.65
CA VAL A 65 -5.76 -11.54 -0.92
C VAL A 65 -6.69 -11.33 0.28
N ALA A 66 -7.22 -12.40 0.85
CA ALA A 66 -8.08 -12.35 2.03
C ALA A 66 -7.37 -11.67 3.22
N ARG A 67 -6.10 -12.03 3.47
CA ARG A 67 -5.26 -11.38 4.49
C ARG A 67 -5.15 -9.87 4.24
N LYS A 68 -4.85 -9.45 3.02
CA LYS A 68 -4.71 -8.02 2.67
C LYS A 68 -6.01 -7.25 2.89
N LEU A 69 -7.16 -7.83 2.54
CA LEU A 69 -8.47 -7.23 2.79
C LEU A 69 -8.79 -7.13 4.29
N ILE A 70 -8.47 -8.16 5.08
CA ILE A 70 -8.66 -8.13 6.54
C ILE A 70 -7.78 -7.07 7.17
N VAL A 71 -6.49 -7.00 6.81
CA VAL A 71 -5.56 -5.99 7.32
C VAL A 71 -6.04 -4.58 6.95
N PHE A 72 -6.53 -4.39 5.72
CA PHE A 72 -7.14 -3.13 5.29
C PHE A 72 -8.33 -2.77 6.19
N LEU A 73 -9.30 -3.68 6.37
CA LEU A 73 -10.53 -3.42 7.12
C LEU A 73 -10.24 -3.15 8.60
N GLN A 74 -9.35 -3.95 9.20
CA GLN A 74 -8.91 -3.75 10.56
C GLN A 74 -8.25 -2.38 10.75
N GLN A 75 -7.36 -1.97 9.84
CA GLN A 75 -6.74 -0.64 9.91
C GLN A 75 -7.78 0.47 9.69
N PHE A 76 -8.70 0.27 8.76
CA PHE A 76 -9.77 1.22 8.47
C PHE A 76 -10.63 1.47 9.71
N HIS A 77 -11.08 0.41 10.39
CA HIS A 77 -11.86 0.54 11.63
C HIS A 77 -11.04 1.13 12.79
N LYS A 78 -9.76 0.75 12.92
CA LYS A 78 -8.86 1.36 13.92
C LYS A 78 -8.80 2.88 13.81
N GLY A 79 -8.87 3.45 12.60
CA GLY A 79 -8.81 4.89 12.36
C GLY A 79 -10.12 5.67 12.52
N LEU A 80 -11.23 4.97 12.83
CA LEU A 80 -12.53 5.56 13.16
C LEU A 80 -12.63 5.78 14.69
N HIS A 81 -11.97 6.84 15.17
CA HIS A 81 -11.83 7.10 16.61
C HIS A 81 -13.03 7.80 17.26
N SER A 82 -13.96 8.34 16.47
CA SER A 82 -15.12 9.07 16.98
C SER A 82 -16.41 8.71 16.26
N GLN A 83 -17.54 8.79 16.96
CA GLN A 83 -18.87 8.60 16.35
C GLN A 83 -19.10 9.57 15.18
N SER A 84 -18.54 10.78 15.26
CA SER A 84 -18.58 11.76 14.16
C SER A 84 -17.84 11.27 12.89
N ASP A 85 -16.71 10.56 13.05
CA ASP A 85 -15.98 9.98 11.92
C ASP A 85 -16.82 8.88 11.25
N VAL A 86 -17.48 8.06 12.07
CA VAL A 86 -18.40 7.01 11.62
C VAL A 86 -19.60 7.61 10.90
N ASP A 87 -20.24 8.62 11.45
CA ASP A 87 -21.44 9.24 10.86
C ASP A 87 -21.13 9.94 9.53
N LYS A 88 -19.99 10.63 9.43
CA LYS A 88 -19.53 11.24 8.16
C LYS A 88 -19.17 10.18 7.13
N MET A 89 -18.51 9.11 7.55
CA MET A 89 -18.21 7.96 6.69
C MET A 89 -19.50 7.35 6.14
N ILE A 90 -20.44 6.97 7.01
CA ILE A 90 -21.72 6.37 6.63
C ILE A 90 -22.45 7.30 5.67
N LYS A 91 -22.53 8.60 5.98
CA LYS A 91 -23.17 9.58 5.09
C LYS A 91 -22.51 9.60 3.71
N ASN A 92 -21.18 9.64 3.64
CA ASN A 92 -20.43 9.71 2.37
C ASN A 92 -20.47 8.42 1.55
N LEU A 93 -20.51 7.25 2.20
CA LEU A 93 -20.55 5.95 1.54
C LEU A 93 -21.98 5.52 1.16
N VAL A 94 -22.99 5.92 1.94
CA VAL A 94 -24.38 5.50 1.70
C VAL A 94 -25.11 6.45 0.75
N SER A 95 -24.75 7.74 0.71
CA SER A 95 -25.49 8.74 -0.08
C SER A 95 -25.35 8.62 -1.60
N ASP A 96 -24.30 7.95 -2.09
CA ASP A 96 -24.00 7.82 -3.51
C ASP A 96 -23.54 6.38 -3.82
N SER A 97 -24.41 5.60 -4.46
CA SER A 97 -24.12 4.22 -4.82
C SER A 97 -23.00 4.09 -5.83
N GLY A 98 -22.90 4.99 -6.82
CA GLY A 98 -21.85 4.94 -7.83
C GLY A 98 -20.47 5.20 -7.22
N LYS A 99 -20.39 6.17 -6.31
CA LYS A 99 -19.17 6.45 -5.55
C LYS A 99 -18.80 5.30 -4.62
N ARG A 100 -19.77 4.73 -3.91
CA ARG A 100 -19.56 3.58 -3.03
C ARG A 100 -19.00 2.39 -3.78
N ASP A 101 -19.63 2.03 -4.90
CA ASP A 101 -19.21 0.89 -5.72
C ASP A 101 -17.78 1.09 -6.23
N ARG A 102 -17.45 2.31 -6.67
CA ARG A 102 -16.09 2.67 -7.10
C ARG A 102 -15.04 2.51 -5.98
N ILE A 103 -15.37 2.93 -4.76
CA ILE A 103 -14.49 2.75 -3.59
C ILE A 103 -14.28 1.26 -3.30
N ILE A 104 -15.36 0.47 -3.26
CA ILE A 104 -15.29 -0.97 -2.97
C ILE A 104 -14.48 -1.70 -4.05
N GLU A 105 -14.71 -1.40 -5.33
CA GLU A 105 -13.92 -1.96 -6.43
C GLU A 105 -12.44 -1.62 -6.29
N GLN A 106 -12.12 -0.37 -5.95
CA GLN A 106 -10.74 0.06 -5.75
C GLN A 106 -10.08 -0.67 -4.57
N ILE A 107 -10.80 -0.88 -3.46
CA ILE A 107 -10.32 -1.68 -2.33
C ILE A 107 -9.98 -3.09 -2.80
N ILE A 108 -10.89 -3.76 -3.51
CA ILE A 108 -10.69 -5.14 -3.97
C ILE A 108 -9.51 -5.22 -4.94
N ILE A 109 -9.50 -4.40 -6.00
CA ILE A 109 -8.48 -4.42 -7.06
C ILE A 109 -7.10 -4.11 -6.48
N MET A 110 -6.99 -3.06 -5.66
CA MET A 110 -5.68 -2.66 -5.14
C MET A 110 -5.16 -3.68 -4.12
N ASN A 111 -6.01 -4.19 -3.22
CA ASN A 111 -5.59 -5.24 -2.29
C ASN A 111 -5.27 -6.55 -3.00
N GLU A 112 -5.83 -6.84 -4.17
CA GLU A 112 -5.38 -7.96 -4.99
C GLU A 112 -3.94 -7.74 -5.49
N ARG A 113 -3.63 -6.53 -5.95
CA ARG A 113 -2.36 -6.17 -6.60
C ARG A 113 -1.18 -5.92 -5.65
N TYR A 114 -1.44 -5.43 -4.44
CA TYR A 114 -0.39 -5.12 -3.48
C TYR A 114 0.52 -6.31 -3.20
N ILE A 115 1.82 -6.04 -3.09
CA ILE A 115 2.85 -7.04 -2.80
C ILE A 115 2.82 -7.39 -1.32
N GLU A 116 2.64 -6.39 -0.45
CA GLU A 116 2.70 -6.53 1.00
C GLU A 116 1.45 -5.97 1.69
N SER A 117 1.07 -6.56 2.82
CA SER A 117 -0.02 -6.08 3.67
C SER A 117 0.21 -4.67 4.20
N LYS A 118 1.47 -4.19 4.28
CA LYS A 118 1.76 -2.79 4.65
C LYS A 118 1.11 -1.79 3.67
N GLN A 119 1.00 -2.13 2.38
CA GLN A 119 0.29 -1.28 1.42
C GLN A 119 -1.21 -1.23 1.70
N SER A 120 -1.82 -2.33 2.16
CA SER A 120 -3.22 -2.38 2.60
C SER A 120 -3.49 -1.43 3.77
N VAL A 121 -2.56 -1.36 4.73
CA VAL A 121 -2.60 -0.41 5.85
C VAL A 121 -2.58 1.04 5.34
N VAL A 122 -1.65 1.36 4.42
CA VAL A 122 -1.56 2.71 3.85
C VAL A 122 -2.82 3.07 3.05
N HIS A 123 -3.36 2.15 2.26
CA HIS A 123 -4.61 2.36 1.52
C HIS A 123 -5.77 2.70 2.48
N ALA A 124 -5.92 1.96 3.59
CA ALA A 124 -6.96 2.25 4.59
C ALA A 124 -6.83 3.67 5.15
N ASN A 125 -5.60 4.10 5.48
CA ASN A 125 -5.33 5.44 5.98
C ASN A 125 -5.62 6.54 4.94
N LEU A 126 -5.28 6.31 3.66
CA LEU A 126 -5.59 7.24 2.56
C LEU A 126 -7.10 7.37 2.33
N LEU A 127 -7.84 6.26 2.38
CA LEU A 127 -9.30 6.31 2.28
C LEU A 127 -9.92 7.08 3.45
N LEU A 128 -9.43 6.88 4.68
CA LEU A 128 -9.86 7.66 5.84
C LEU A 128 -9.56 9.16 5.67
N ALA A 129 -8.38 9.51 5.14
CA ALA A 129 -8.03 10.90 4.86
C ALA A 129 -9.00 11.53 3.84
N TYR A 130 -9.35 10.80 2.77
CA TYR A 130 -10.36 11.20 1.81
C TYR A 130 -11.74 11.41 2.47
N LEU A 131 -12.20 10.45 3.27
CA LEU A 131 -13.49 10.53 3.97
C LEU A 131 -13.54 11.67 5.00
N LYS A 132 -12.40 12.04 5.57
CA LYS A 132 -12.20 13.20 6.45
C LYS A 132 -11.94 14.51 5.68
N SER A 133 -12.15 14.52 4.36
CA SER A 133 -11.98 15.68 3.48
C SER A 133 -10.57 16.28 3.50
N ARG A 134 -9.55 15.47 3.77
CA ARG A 134 -8.13 15.85 3.67
C ARG A 134 -7.55 15.61 2.28
N LEU A 135 -8.24 14.80 1.48
CA LEU A 135 -7.92 14.52 0.08
C LEU A 135 -9.18 14.69 -0.77
N THR A 136 -9.00 15.14 -1.99
CA THR A 136 -9.97 15.02 -3.08
C THR A 136 -9.97 13.59 -3.64
N TRP A 137 -10.94 13.28 -4.48
CA TRP A 137 -10.99 11.96 -5.14
C TRP A 137 -9.79 11.74 -6.08
N ASN A 138 -9.37 12.77 -6.79
CA ASN A 138 -8.23 12.68 -7.72
C ASN A 138 -6.94 12.44 -6.94
N GLU A 139 -6.71 13.17 -5.85
CA GLU A 139 -5.53 12.96 -4.99
C GLU A 139 -5.51 11.55 -4.39
N LEU A 140 -6.65 11.02 -3.91
CA LEU A 140 -6.73 9.63 -3.47
C LEU A 140 -6.36 8.67 -4.60
N SER A 141 -6.94 8.86 -5.79
CA SER A 141 -6.69 8.00 -6.95
C SER A 141 -5.21 8.00 -7.35
N ASP A 142 -4.59 9.18 -7.44
CA ASP A 142 -3.18 9.35 -7.80
C ASP A 142 -2.27 8.71 -6.76
N LEU A 143 -2.56 8.91 -5.47
CA LEU A 143 -1.78 8.31 -4.38
C LEU A 143 -1.90 6.78 -4.37
N LEU A 144 -3.05 6.21 -4.72
CA LEU A 144 -3.21 4.75 -4.79
C LEU A 144 -2.48 4.13 -5.99
N ILE A 145 -2.39 4.85 -7.11
CA ILE A 145 -1.53 4.47 -8.25
C ILE A 145 -0.06 4.51 -7.83
N CYS A 146 0.35 5.57 -7.13
CA CYS A 146 1.70 5.69 -6.59
C CYS A 146 2.02 4.54 -5.62
N LEU A 147 1.12 4.26 -4.68
CA LEU A 147 1.28 3.22 -3.65
C LEU A 147 1.40 1.82 -4.25
N ASP A 148 0.66 1.54 -5.32
CA ASP A 148 0.70 0.27 -6.04
C ASP A 148 2.06 0.05 -6.75
N ALA A 149 2.64 1.11 -7.32
CA ALA A 149 3.96 1.07 -7.96
C ALA A 149 5.13 1.25 -6.98
N LEU A 150 4.89 1.76 -5.78
CA LEU A 150 5.92 2.07 -4.80
C LEU A 150 6.50 0.79 -4.22
N HIS A 151 7.84 0.67 -4.24
CA HIS A 151 8.50 -0.43 -3.55
C HIS A 151 8.22 -0.32 -2.03
N PRO A 152 7.74 -1.38 -1.34
CA PRO A 152 7.31 -1.27 0.05
C PRO A 152 8.35 -0.69 1.02
N ARG A 153 9.62 -1.10 0.88
CA ARG A 153 10.75 -0.53 1.65
C ARG A 153 10.97 0.98 1.46
N SER A 154 10.49 1.58 0.38
CA SER A 154 10.56 3.03 0.19
C SER A 154 9.65 3.78 1.16
N MET A 155 8.64 3.12 1.74
CA MET A 155 7.83 3.71 2.81
C MET A 155 8.65 3.93 4.08
N ASP A 156 9.54 3.01 4.44
CA ASP A 156 10.44 3.15 5.60
C ASP A 156 11.40 4.33 5.43
N TYR A 157 11.70 4.67 4.17
CA TYR A 157 12.53 5.83 3.84
C TYR A 157 11.76 7.15 3.98
N LEU A 158 10.45 7.18 3.68
CA LEU A 158 9.61 8.37 3.94
C LEU A 158 9.60 8.75 5.43
N GLU A 159 9.60 7.77 6.33
CA GLU A 159 9.70 7.99 7.78
C GLU A 159 11.05 8.62 8.19
N GLN A 160 12.13 8.29 7.49
CA GLN A 160 13.44 8.90 7.73
C GLN A 160 13.49 10.34 7.20
N LEU A 161 12.87 10.60 6.05
CA LEU A 161 12.77 11.93 5.47
C LEU A 161 11.91 12.87 6.32
N GLU A 162 10.86 12.36 6.97
CA GLU A 162 10.03 13.14 7.89
C GLU A 162 10.87 13.79 9.01
N LYS A 163 11.82 13.04 9.58
CA LYS A 163 12.79 13.54 10.57
C LYS A 163 13.72 14.64 10.04
N GLN A 164 13.81 14.77 8.72
CA GLN A 164 14.59 15.78 8.01
C GLN A 164 13.69 16.83 7.34
N ASN A 165 12.42 16.95 7.77
CA ASN A 165 11.42 17.85 7.20
C ASN A 165 11.25 17.67 5.68
N PHE A 166 11.30 16.42 5.21
CA PHE A 166 11.21 16.01 3.82
C PHE A 166 12.29 16.62 2.90
N VAL A 167 13.40 17.11 3.47
CA VAL A 167 14.53 17.61 2.70
C VAL A 167 15.47 16.45 2.35
N PHE A 168 15.80 16.33 1.07
CA PHE A 168 16.78 15.36 0.62
C PHE A 168 18.20 15.84 0.93
N LEU A 169 18.93 15.08 1.74
CA LEU A 169 20.37 15.27 1.92
C LEU A 169 21.13 14.43 0.87
N PRO A 170 21.87 15.04 -0.07
CA PRO A 170 22.59 14.35 -1.15
C PRO A 170 23.51 13.20 -0.70
N ALA A 171 24.04 13.30 0.53
CA ALA A 171 24.91 12.29 1.14
C ALA A 171 24.22 10.93 1.39
N LEU A 172 22.89 10.89 1.34
CA LEU A 172 22.08 9.68 1.55
C LEU A 172 21.38 9.27 0.25
N SER A 173 22.13 9.06 -0.84
CA SER A 173 21.59 8.50 -2.09
C SER A 173 21.20 7.04 -1.91
N SER A 174 20.07 6.78 -1.26
CA SER A 174 19.52 5.44 -1.15
C SER A 174 18.77 5.07 -2.43
N SER A 175 18.79 3.78 -2.79
CA SER A 175 18.00 3.26 -3.93
C SER A 175 16.51 3.58 -3.83
N TRP A 176 16.02 3.82 -2.61
CA TRP A 176 14.63 4.14 -2.29
C TRP A 176 14.20 5.52 -2.78
N VAL A 177 15.12 6.47 -2.87
CA VAL A 177 14.85 7.79 -3.49
C VAL A 177 14.46 7.62 -4.95
N GLY A 178 15.14 6.73 -5.67
CA GLY A 178 14.82 6.42 -7.07
C GLY A 178 13.42 5.85 -7.22
N SER A 179 12.96 5.04 -6.27
CA SER A 179 11.58 4.54 -6.23
C SER A 179 10.57 5.66 -6.01
N LEU A 180 10.84 6.62 -5.11
CA LEU A 180 9.97 7.77 -4.89
C LEU A 180 9.90 8.69 -6.12
N ILE A 181 11.04 8.92 -6.80
CA ILE A 181 11.10 9.67 -8.06
C ILE A 181 10.26 8.96 -9.13
N ALA A 182 10.42 7.65 -9.28
CA ALA A 182 9.75 6.87 -10.32
C ALA A 182 8.21 6.91 -10.20
N VAL A 183 7.68 7.00 -8.98
CA VAL A 183 6.24 7.13 -8.75
C VAL A 183 5.77 8.59 -8.63
N GLY A 184 6.64 9.57 -8.88
CA GLY A 184 6.26 10.99 -8.89
C GLY A 184 6.07 11.63 -7.50
N LEU A 185 6.59 11.02 -6.43
CA LEU A 185 6.47 11.53 -5.06
C LEU A 185 7.60 12.49 -4.66
N THR A 186 8.39 12.98 -5.61
CA THR A 186 9.51 13.90 -5.35
C THR A 186 9.52 15.06 -6.34
N LEU A 187 9.99 16.22 -5.89
CA LEU A 187 10.30 17.36 -6.75
C LEU A 187 11.79 17.33 -7.14
N GLN A 188 12.11 17.04 -8.41
CA GLN A 188 13.49 16.91 -8.86
C GLN A 188 14.06 18.23 -9.41
N LYS A 189 15.29 18.57 -9.00
CA LYS A 189 16.13 19.61 -9.62
C LYS A 189 17.50 19.01 -9.97
N GLY A 190 17.83 18.87 -11.26
CA GLY A 190 19.18 18.51 -11.75
C GLY A 190 19.29 17.22 -12.58
N PRO A 191 20.49 16.90 -13.12
CA PRO A 191 20.73 15.78 -14.03
C PRO A 191 20.69 14.41 -13.35
N HIS A 192 20.33 13.36 -14.10
CA HIS A 192 20.21 11.99 -13.60
C HIS A 192 21.54 11.21 -13.65
N LYS A 193 21.82 10.41 -12.61
CA LYS A 193 22.87 9.37 -12.60
C LYS A 193 22.24 8.00 -12.32
N ILE A 194 22.72 6.95 -12.98
CA ILE A 194 22.27 5.57 -12.71
C ILE A 194 22.81 5.14 -11.33
N ASN A 195 21.90 4.75 -10.45
CA ASN A 195 22.20 4.28 -9.10
C ASN A 195 22.82 2.87 -9.09
N GLU A 196 23.25 2.39 -7.92
CA GLU A 196 23.90 1.10 -7.78
C GLU A 196 23.03 -0.07 -8.26
N LEU A 197 21.71 -0.06 -7.98
CA LEU A 197 20.80 -1.11 -8.43
C LEU A 197 20.71 -1.17 -9.96
N GLY A 198 20.62 -0.02 -10.64
CA GLY A 198 20.62 0.02 -12.10
C GLY A 198 21.92 -0.53 -12.69
N ARG A 199 23.07 -0.26 -12.05
CA ARG A 199 24.37 -0.83 -12.45
C ARG A 199 24.40 -2.34 -12.20
N LYS A 200 23.93 -2.81 -11.04
CA LYS A 200 23.82 -4.24 -10.71
C LYS A 200 22.92 -4.99 -11.69
N LEU A 201 21.73 -4.45 -11.96
CA LEU A 201 20.82 -4.99 -12.97
C LEU A 201 21.51 -5.09 -14.33
N TYR A 202 22.25 -4.05 -14.72
CA TYR A 202 22.98 -4.06 -15.99
C TYR A 202 24.10 -5.10 -16.02
N TYR A 203 25.01 -5.11 -15.05
CA TYR A 203 26.16 -6.03 -15.05
C TYR A 203 25.75 -7.48 -14.81
N TYR A 204 24.94 -7.74 -13.79
CA TYR A 204 24.60 -9.10 -13.40
C TYR A 204 23.38 -9.66 -14.13
N GLY A 205 22.43 -8.81 -14.51
CA GLY A 205 21.25 -9.23 -15.25
C GLY A 205 21.44 -9.12 -16.77
N VAL A 206 21.65 -7.90 -17.26
CA VAL A 206 21.69 -7.63 -18.71
C VAL A 206 22.95 -8.19 -19.38
N LYS A 207 24.13 -8.00 -18.77
CA LYS A 207 25.39 -8.56 -19.26
C LYS A 207 25.63 -10.00 -18.82
N GLY A 208 24.99 -10.44 -17.73
CA GLY A 208 25.25 -11.75 -17.12
C GLY A 208 26.70 -11.91 -16.62
N ASP A 209 27.43 -10.82 -16.41
CA ASP A 209 28.82 -10.85 -15.93
C ASP A 209 28.84 -10.81 -14.41
N PHE A 210 28.74 -12.00 -13.81
CA PHE A 210 28.72 -12.16 -12.36
C PHE A 210 30.05 -11.80 -11.69
N ASN A 211 31.14 -11.65 -12.45
CA ASN A 211 32.46 -11.28 -11.95
C ASN A 211 32.76 -9.77 -12.11
N ALA A 212 31.83 -9.00 -12.70
CA ALA A 212 31.99 -7.58 -12.91
C ALA A 212 32.16 -6.81 -11.57
N VAL A 213 33.21 -6.01 -11.50
CA VAL A 213 33.39 -5.01 -10.43
C VAL A 213 32.61 -3.76 -10.81
N ILE A 214 31.61 -3.41 -10.02
CA ILE A 214 30.72 -2.28 -10.31
C ILE A 214 31.42 -0.97 -9.95
N PRO A 215 31.59 -0.02 -10.90
CA PRO A 215 32.22 1.26 -10.61
C PRO A 215 31.42 2.06 -9.56
N PRO A 216 32.09 2.79 -8.65
CA PRO A 216 31.42 3.63 -7.65
C PRO A 216 30.72 4.84 -8.29
N ILE A 217 29.76 5.45 -7.58
CA ILE A 217 29.12 6.69 -8.02
C ILE A 217 30.08 7.84 -7.66
N GLU A 218 30.66 8.51 -8.66
CA GLU A 218 31.48 9.71 -8.40
C GLU A 218 30.60 10.84 -7.85
N ALA A 219 30.99 11.37 -6.68
CA ALA A 219 30.36 12.56 -6.09
C ALA A 219 30.55 13.75 -7.02
N THR A 220 29.46 14.45 -7.34
CA THR A 220 29.53 15.64 -8.20
C THR A 220 30.06 16.81 -7.38
N SER A 221 30.84 17.69 -8.00
CA SER A 221 31.42 18.92 -7.44
C SER A 221 30.45 19.91 -6.76
N MET A 222 29.14 19.65 -6.76
CA MET A 222 28.12 20.41 -6.03
C MET A 222 28.18 20.20 -4.51
N ASP A 223 28.81 19.11 -4.03
CA ASP A 223 29.03 18.87 -2.59
C ASP A 223 30.08 19.80 -1.95
N ARG A 224 30.72 20.68 -2.74
CA ARG A 224 31.74 21.65 -2.28
C ARG A 224 31.22 23.07 -2.07
N LEU A 225 29.91 23.28 -2.10
CA LEU A 225 29.29 24.57 -1.80
C LEU A 225 28.60 24.55 -0.43
N THR A 226 29.36 24.26 0.62
CA THR A 226 29.06 24.85 1.93
C THR A 226 29.61 26.27 1.92
N PRO A 227 28.84 27.31 2.30
CA PRO A 227 29.41 28.63 2.47
C PRO A 227 30.49 28.56 3.55
N SER A 228 31.67 29.09 3.24
CA SER A 228 32.62 29.48 4.26
C SER A 228 32.06 30.73 4.94
N ASN A 229 31.97 30.65 6.28
CA ASN A 229 31.62 31.69 7.26
C ASN A 229 30.14 32.02 7.43
#